data_AF-A0A0L8IHD0-F1
#
_entry.id   AF-A0A0L8IHD0-F1
#
_cell.length_a   1.000
_cell.length_b   1.000
_cell.length_c   1.000
_cell.angle_alpha   90.00
_cell.angle_beta   90.00
_cell.angle_gamma   90.00
#
_symmetry.space_group_name_H-M   'P 1'
#
loop_
_entity.id
_entity.type
_entity.pdbx_description
1 polymer ?
#
loop_
_entity_poly.entity_id
_entity_poly.type
_entity_poly.pdbx_seq_one_letter_code
_entity_poly.pdbx_strand_id
1 'polypeptide(L)'
;MVIHYLQYGCSRPVLPVLQKLYPDVFSIKNDISSLRLDEELPLYESQNTDSLGDLYIGFLKYYALDFDFKSCAISVRTGTKLPVEEVKLKVDTPQQWKYLSIEEPFDLSNTARAVFDADTFSRIRRVFLTSYRRLSKKREVTDILCRQF
;
A
#
# COMPACT_ATOMS: atom_id res chain seq x y z
N MET A 1 1.55 -0.03 -1.53
CA MET A 1 0.86 1.19 -1.03
C MET A 1 -0.41 1.50 -1.82
N VAL A 2 -0.34 1.81 -3.12
CA VAL A 2 -1.55 2.08 -3.92
C VAL A 2 -2.56 0.93 -3.86
N ILE A 3 -2.11 -0.31 -4.09
CA ILE A 3 -2.97 -1.50 -3.99
C ILE A 3 -3.67 -1.58 -2.62
N HIS A 4 -2.92 -1.43 -1.52
CA HIS A 4 -3.50 -1.39 -0.18
C HIS A 4 -4.53 -0.26 0.00
N TYR A 5 -4.24 0.94 -0.49
CA TYR A 5 -5.22 2.03 -0.44
C TYR A 5 -6.50 1.67 -1.19
N LEU A 6 -6.39 1.05 -2.36
CA LEU A 6 -7.53 0.59 -3.15
C LEU A 6 -8.24 -0.63 -2.56
N GLN A 7 -7.58 -1.45 -1.74
CA GLN A 7 -8.18 -2.59 -1.04
C GLN A 7 -8.84 -2.20 0.28
N TYR A 8 -8.29 -1.21 0.99
CA TYR A 8 -8.62 -0.93 2.40
C TYR A 8 -8.79 0.56 2.72
N GLY A 9 -7.98 1.43 2.13
CA GLY A 9 -7.89 2.84 2.51
C GLY A 9 -8.96 3.75 1.92
N CYS A 10 -9.58 3.37 0.80
CA CYS A 10 -10.68 4.10 0.18
C CYS A 10 -12.04 3.72 0.79
N SER A 11 -13.06 4.53 0.50
CA SER A 11 -14.42 4.38 1.06
C SER A 11 -15.04 3.00 0.78
N ARG A 12 -14.83 2.49 -0.43
CA ARG A 12 -15.23 1.18 -0.91
C ARG A 12 -14.07 0.56 -1.67
N PRO A 13 -13.72 -0.73 -1.45
CA PRO A 13 -12.61 -1.36 -2.14
C PRO A 13 -12.77 -1.31 -3.66
N VAL A 14 -11.76 -0.74 -4.32
CA VAL A 14 -11.60 -0.77 -5.78
C VAL A 14 -10.94 -2.08 -6.22
N LEU A 15 -10.06 -2.62 -5.38
CA LEU A 15 -9.37 -3.89 -5.64
C LEU A 15 -9.74 -4.95 -4.61
N PRO A 16 -9.87 -6.22 -5.01
CA PRO A 16 -10.03 -7.33 -4.08
C PRO A 16 -8.67 -7.76 -3.51
N VAL A 17 -8.71 -8.70 -2.58
CA VAL A 17 -7.51 -9.40 -2.08
C VAL A 17 -7.37 -10.73 -2.79
N LEU A 18 -6.54 -10.78 -3.83
CA LEU A 18 -6.42 -11.96 -4.69
C LEU A 18 -5.96 -13.22 -3.94
N GLN A 19 -5.01 -13.10 -3.02
CA GLN A 19 -4.55 -14.23 -2.18
C GLN A 19 -5.63 -14.79 -1.26
N LYS A 20 -6.70 -14.03 -0.97
CA LYS A 20 -7.87 -14.53 -0.23
C LYS A 20 -8.91 -15.16 -1.14
N LEU A 21 -9.11 -14.61 -2.34
CA LEU A 21 -10.09 -15.12 -3.30
C LEU A 21 -9.61 -16.40 -3.99
N TYR A 22 -8.33 -16.50 -4.29
CA TYR A 22 -7.72 -17.59 -5.05
C TYR A 22 -6.48 -18.13 -4.32
N PRO A 23 -6.64 -18.69 -3.11
CA PRO A 23 -5.50 -19.16 -2.31
C PRO A 23 -4.71 -20.26 -3.02
N ASP A 24 -5.37 -21.11 -3.81
CA ASP A 24 -4.72 -22.19 -4.57
C ASP A 24 -3.88 -21.66 -5.73
N VAL A 25 -4.24 -20.50 -6.31
CA VAL A 25 -3.49 -19.87 -7.41
C VAL A 25 -2.27 -19.11 -6.86
N PHE A 26 -2.45 -18.37 -5.77
CA PHE A 26 -1.41 -17.51 -5.19
C PHE A 26 -0.72 -18.11 -3.96
N SER A 27 -0.69 -19.44 -3.86
CA SER A 27 0.01 -20.15 -2.79
C SER A 27 1.53 -20.09 -3.03
N ILE A 28 2.29 -19.76 -1.98
CA ILE A 28 3.77 -19.81 -2.01
C ILE A 28 4.31 -21.24 -2.22
N LYS A 29 3.47 -22.27 -2.05
CA LYS A 29 3.85 -23.67 -2.26
C LYS A 29 3.82 -24.08 -3.73
N ASN A 30 3.25 -23.24 -4.60
CA ASN A 30 3.16 -23.55 -6.03
C ASN A 30 4.54 -23.46 -6.67
N ASP A 31 4.81 -24.39 -7.59
CA ASP A 31 6.03 -24.34 -8.38
C ASP A 31 5.95 -23.18 -9.38
N ILE A 32 7.05 -22.44 -9.56
CA ILE A 32 7.11 -21.32 -10.50
C ILE A 32 6.77 -21.78 -11.93
N SER A 33 7.12 -23.00 -12.31
CA SER A 33 6.80 -23.58 -13.63
C SER A 33 5.31 -23.85 -13.82
N SER A 34 4.52 -23.91 -12.74
CA SER A 34 3.07 -24.09 -12.79
C SER A 34 2.29 -22.78 -12.85
N LEU A 35 2.97 -21.63 -12.80
CA LEU A 35 2.33 -20.32 -12.89
C LEU A 35 1.73 -20.13 -14.29
N ARG A 36 0.40 -20.05 -14.34
CA ARG A 36 -0.34 -19.79 -15.57
C ARG A 36 -0.54 -18.30 -15.75
N LEU A 37 0.31 -17.69 -16.56
CA LEU A 37 0.27 -16.26 -16.86
C LEU A 37 -0.87 -15.89 -17.82
N ASP A 38 -1.40 -16.88 -18.52
CA ASP A 38 -2.49 -16.81 -19.49
C ASP A 38 -3.87 -17.08 -18.88
N GLU A 39 -3.92 -17.41 -17.58
CA GLU A 39 -5.19 -17.66 -16.89
C GLU A 39 -5.89 -16.33 -16.54
N GLU A 40 -7.02 -16.09 -17.20
CA GLU A 40 -7.89 -14.97 -16.87
C GLU A 40 -8.65 -15.26 -15.56
N LEU A 41 -8.35 -14.47 -14.53
CA LEU A 41 -9.14 -14.47 -13.31
C LEU A 41 -10.51 -13.82 -13.55
N PRO A 42 -11.58 -14.30 -12.91
CA PRO A 42 -12.89 -13.65 -12.96
C PRO A 42 -12.80 -12.15 -12.65
N LEU A 43 -13.57 -11.36 -13.40
CA LEU A 43 -13.67 -9.91 -13.22
C LEU A 43 -14.19 -9.59 -11.82
N TYR A 44 -13.52 -8.64 -11.16
CA TYR A 44 -13.98 -8.09 -9.90
C TYR A 44 -14.77 -6.80 -10.14
N GLU A 45 -16.05 -6.80 -9.75
CA GLU A 45 -16.91 -5.62 -9.83
C GLU A 45 -16.84 -4.82 -8.53
N SER A 46 -16.13 -3.69 -8.57
CA SER A 46 -16.10 -2.74 -7.47
C SER A 46 -17.41 -1.94 -7.39
N GLN A 47 -17.88 -1.71 -6.16
CA GLN A 47 -18.98 -0.78 -5.87
C GLN A 47 -18.49 0.66 -5.60
N ASN A 48 -17.20 0.93 -5.81
CA ASN A 48 -16.62 2.26 -5.68
C ASN A 48 -17.02 3.13 -6.88
N THR A 49 -17.44 4.36 -6.60
CA THR A 49 -17.92 5.34 -7.60
C THR A 49 -17.08 6.61 -7.61
N ASP A 50 -15.96 6.63 -6.89
CA ASP A 50 -15.07 7.77 -6.81
C ASP A 50 -14.36 7.97 -8.15
N SER A 51 -14.23 9.23 -8.58
CA SER A 51 -13.45 9.53 -9.78
C SER A 51 -11.97 9.22 -9.55
N LEU A 52 -11.20 9.05 -10.64
CA LEU A 52 -9.74 8.88 -10.54
C LEU A 52 -9.07 10.03 -9.75
N GLY A 53 -9.55 11.26 -9.95
CA GLY A 53 -9.04 12.42 -9.22
C GLY A 53 -9.33 12.37 -7.72
N ASP A 54 -10.53 11.92 -7.34
CA ASP A 54 -10.90 11.77 -5.94
C ASP A 54 -10.15 10.63 -5.26
N LEU A 55 -9.98 9.48 -5.95
CA LEU A 55 -9.14 8.38 -5.47
C LEU A 55 -7.69 8.82 -5.26
N TYR A 56 -7.15 9.62 -6.17
CA TYR A 56 -5.77 10.08 -6.05
C TYR A 56 -5.58 11.09 -4.91
N ILE A 57 -6.51 12.02 -4.72
CA ILE A 57 -6.51 12.93 -3.56
C ILE A 57 -6.70 12.15 -2.27
N GLY A 58 -7.60 11.16 -2.26
CA GLY A 58 -7.83 10.27 -1.14
C GLY A 58 -6.59 9.44 -0.78
N PHE A 59 -5.85 8.94 -1.77
CA PHE A 59 -4.57 8.25 -1.57
C PHE A 59 -3.54 9.15 -0.88
N LEU A 60 -3.40 10.40 -1.35
CA LEU A 60 -2.49 11.36 -0.75
C LEU A 60 -2.90 11.71 0.68
N LYS A 61 -4.21 11.92 0.92
CA LYS A 61 -4.76 12.19 2.26
C LYS A 61 -4.48 11.04 3.21
N TYR A 62 -4.78 9.82 2.77
CA TYR A 62 -4.68 8.60 3.57
C TYR A 62 -3.26 8.44 4.12
N TYR A 63 -2.23 8.56 3.27
CA TYR A 63 -0.84 8.45 3.70
C TYR A 63 -0.26 9.74 4.29
N ALA A 64 -0.91 10.89 4.14
CA ALA A 64 -0.50 12.12 4.81
C ALA A 64 -1.00 12.21 6.26
N LEU A 65 -2.25 11.78 6.51
CA LEU A 65 -3.00 12.10 7.73
C LEU A 65 -3.57 10.89 8.45
N ASP A 66 -4.06 9.87 7.71
CA ASP A 66 -4.92 8.84 8.29
C ASP A 66 -4.17 7.54 8.64
N PHE A 67 -3.10 7.20 7.91
CA PHE A 67 -2.32 5.99 8.13
C PHE A 67 -1.32 6.16 9.28
N ASP A 68 -1.45 5.32 10.31
CA ASP A 68 -0.51 5.29 11.43
C ASP A 68 0.72 4.44 11.13
N PHE A 69 1.75 5.06 10.54
CA PHE A 69 3.03 4.40 10.24
C PHE A 69 3.78 3.89 11.47
N LYS A 70 3.48 4.40 12.68
CA LYS A 70 4.20 4.00 13.89
C LYS A 70 3.75 2.62 14.36
N SER A 71 2.45 2.34 14.30
CA SER A 71 1.86 1.12 14.84
C SER A 71 1.42 0.12 13.77
N CYS A 72 1.24 0.56 12.51
CA CYS A 72 0.67 -0.27 11.45
C CYS A 72 1.67 -0.56 10.31
N ALA A 73 1.68 -1.81 9.87
CA ALA A 73 2.27 -2.28 8.63
C ALA A 73 1.20 -2.41 7.55
N ILE A 74 1.58 -2.13 6.31
CA ILE A 74 0.75 -2.30 5.12
C ILE A 74 0.81 -3.77 4.68
N SER A 75 -0.34 -4.42 4.46
CA SER A 75 -0.39 -5.78 3.93
C SER A 75 -1.43 -5.92 2.83
N VAL A 76 -0.95 -6.13 1.61
CA VAL A 76 -1.80 -6.43 0.43
C VAL A 76 -2.37 -7.84 0.52
N ARG A 77 -1.60 -8.79 1.08
CA ARG A 77 -2.02 -10.19 1.29
C ARG A 77 -3.24 -10.30 2.18
N THR A 78 -3.29 -9.50 3.23
CA THR A 78 -4.44 -9.49 4.15
C THR A 78 -5.49 -8.44 3.78
N GLY A 79 -5.14 -7.49 2.90
CA GLY A 79 -6.00 -6.34 2.56
C GLY A 79 -6.35 -5.49 3.77
N THR A 80 -5.42 -5.37 4.72
CA THR A 80 -5.62 -4.59 5.94
C THR A 80 -4.30 -4.06 6.48
N LYS A 81 -4.38 -3.32 7.59
CA LYS A 81 -3.26 -2.90 8.41
C LYS A 81 -2.93 -4.00 9.43
N LEU A 82 -1.67 -4.35 9.56
CA LEU A 82 -1.20 -5.29 10.58
C LEU A 82 -0.51 -4.53 11.71
N PRO A 83 -0.69 -4.90 12.99
CA PRO A 83 0.11 -4.33 14.07
C PRO A 83 1.59 -4.66 13.86
N VAL A 84 2.45 -3.64 13.80
CA VAL A 84 3.89 -3.80 13.53
C VAL A 84 4.55 -4.71 14.57
N GLU A 85 4.13 -4.60 15.83
CA GLU A 85 4.68 -5.42 16.91
C GLU A 85 4.37 -6.91 16.70
N GLU A 86 3.20 -7.26 16.18
CA GLU A 86 2.88 -8.66 15.84
C GLU A 86 3.68 -9.17 14.65
N VAL A 87 3.96 -8.30 13.67
CA VAL A 87 4.78 -8.66 12.51
C VAL A 87 6.23 -8.91 12.93
N LYS A 88 6.79 -8.04 13.78
CA LYS A 88 8.17 -8.16 14.30
C LYS A 88 8.43 -9.47 15.06
N LEU A 89 7.42 -10.05 15.69
CA LEU A 89 7.53 -11.33 16.39
C LEU A 89 7.68 -12.53 15.43
N LYS A 90 7.39 -12.36 14.15
CA LYS A 90 7.30 -13.43 13.14
C LYS A 90 8.40 -13.37 12.09
N VAL A 91 9.35 -12.44 12.21
CA VAL A 91 10.38 -12.17 11.21
C VAL A 91 11.77 -12.16 11.86
N ASP A 92 12.77 -12.64 11.13
CA ASP A 92 14.16 -12.70 11.62
C ASP A 92 14.81 -11.33 11.72
N THR A 93 14.27 -10.34 11.01
CA THR A 93 14.81 -8.97 10.93
C THR A 93 13.78 -7.94 11.41
N PRO A 94 13.47 -7.86 12.72
CA PRO A 94 12.48 -6.92 13.27
C PRO A 94 12.93 -5.45 13.21
N GLN A 95 14.25 -5.21 13.21
CA GLN A 95 14.87 -3.89 13.12
C GLN A 95 14.56 -3.12 11.81
N GLN A 96 14.17 -3.82 10.74
CA GLN A 96 13.82 -3.30 9.43
C GLN A 96 12.40 -2.74 9.41
N TRP A 97 11.59 -2.98 10.44
CA TRP A 97 10.17 -2.58 10.55
C TRP A 97 10.00 -1.34 11.44
N LYS A 98 10.74 -0.28 11.14
CA LYS A 98 10.87 0.90 12.02
C LYS A 98 10.06 2.11 11.57
N TYR A 99 10.23 2.54 10.31
CA TYR A 99 9.68 3.80 9.81
C TYR A 99 8.56 3.58 8.80
N LEU A 100 8.85 2.81 7.75
CA LEU A 100 7.89 2.44 6.72
C LEU A 100 7.82 0.92 6.66
N SER A 101 6.69 0.37 7.09
CA SER A 101 6.47 -1.07 7.23
C SER A 101 5.51 -1.55 6.15
N ILE A 102 6.01 -2.28 5.16
CA ILE A 102 5.23 -2.81 4.04
C ILE A 102 5.56 -4.28 3.86
N GLU A 103 4.62 -5.13 4.27
CA GLU A 103 4.72 -6.59 4.14
C GLU A 103 4.75 -6.99 2.66
N GLU A 104 5.75 -7.78 2.31
CA GLU A 104 5.80 -8.52 1.05
C GLU A 104 4.78 -9.69 1.11
N PRO A 105 3.86 -9.81 0.14
CA PRO A 105 2.74 -10.76 0.21
C PRO A 105 3.09 -12.26 0.22
N PHE A 106 4.32 -12.67 -0.07
CA PHE A 106 4.74 -14.07 -0.09
C PHE A 106 5.76 -14.37 1.00
N ASP A 107 6.90 -13.66 1.03
CA ASP A 107 8.00 -13.92 1.96
C ASP A 107 7.86 -13.18 3.30
N LEU A 108 6.85 -12.30 3.42
CA LEU A 108 6.54 -11.52 4.61
C LEU A 108 7.67 -10.60 5.08
N SER A 109 8.66 -10.31 4.23
CA SER A 109 9.71 -9.34 4.51
C SER A 109 9.21 -7.90 4.41
N ASN A 110 10.00 -6.92 4.87
CA ASN A 110 9.68 -5.52 4.66
C ASN A 110 10.23 -5.02 3.32
N THR A 111 9.35 -4.79 2.35
CA THR A 111 9.71 -4.22 1.04
C THR A 111 10.29 -2.81 1.13
N ALA A 112 9.95 -2.05 2.18
CA ALA A 112 10.41 -0.70 2.42
C ALA A 112 11.63 -0.60 3.36
N ARG A 113 12.37 -1.69 3.56
CA ARG A 113 13.57 -1.74 4.42
C ARG A 113 14.66 -0.71 4.10
N ALA A 114 14.66 -0.14 2.89
CA ALA A 114 15.57 0.93 2.50
C ALA A 114 15.25 2.30 3.17
N VAL A 115 14.05 2.47 3.74
CA VAL A 115 13.70 3.65 4.54
C VAL A 115 14.11 3.38 5.99
N PHE A 116 15.42 3.38 6.23
CA PHE A 116 16.01 3.00 7.52
C PHE A 116 16.34 4.18 8.43
N ASP A 117 16.26 5.42 7.93
CA ASP A 117 16.57 6.64 8.69
C ASP A 117 15.35 7.59 8.80
N ALA A 118 15.38 8.42 9.84
CA ALA A 118 14.29 9.33 10.16
C ALA A 118 14.14 10.49 9.17
N ASP A 119 15.22 10.91 8.51
CA ASP A 119 15.20 12.05 7.59
C ASP A 119 14.53 11.69 6.28
N THR A 120 14.88 10.53 5.71
CA THR A 120 14.22 9.97 4.54
C THR A 120 12.74 9.76 4.80
N PHE A 121 12.38 9.16 5.94
CA PHE A 121 10.98 8.96 6.32
C PHE A 121 10.23 10.29 6.48
N SER A 122 10.82 11.27 7.15
CA SER A 122 10.24 12.61 7.32
C SER A 122 10.04 13.32 5.97
N ARG A 123 10.98 13.15 5.03
CA ARG A 123 10.87 13.70 3.68
C ARG A 123 9.70 13.07 2.92
N ILE A 124 9.54 11.74 2.99
CA ILE A 124 8.39 11.03 2.40
C ILE A 124 7.08 11.59 2.97
N ARG A 125 6.93 11.68 4.30
CA ARG A 125 5.71 12.22 4.93
C ARG A 125 5.43 13.66 4.51
N ARG A 126 6.47 14.49 4.40
CA ARG A 126 6.34 15.89 3.96
C ARG A 126 5.86 15.99 2.51
N VAL A 127 6.35 15.14 1.62
CA VAL A 127 5.91 15.10 0.21
C VAL A 127 4.45 14.69 0.12
N PHE A 128 4.01 13.65 0.83
CA PHE A 128 2.58 13.27 0.89
C PHE A 128 1.70 14.43 1.37
N LEU A 129 2.06 15.05 2.50
CA LEU A 129 1.27 16.13 3.08
C LEU A 129 1.22 17.37 2.18
N THR A 130 2.35 17.75 1.59
CA THR A 130 2.43 18.93 0.71
C THR A 130 1.65 18.69 -0.59
N SER A 131 1.78 17.50 -1.17
CA SER A 131 1.06 17.13 -2.39
C SER A 131 -0.45 17.08 -2.15
N TYR A 132 -0.89 16.46 -1.04
CA TYR A 132 -2.29 16.45 -0.63
C TYR A 132 -2.85 17.87 -0.50
N ARG A 133 -2.17 18.76 0.24
CA ARG A 133 -2.63 20.14 0.46
C ARG A 133 -2.74 20.93 -0.84
N ARG A 134 -1.77 20.79 -1.75
CA ARG A 134 -1.77 21.50 -3.04
C ARG A 134 -2.88 20.98 -3.95
N LEU A 135 -2.93 19.67 -4.15
CA LEU A 135 -3.90 19.06 -5.06
C LEU A 135 -5.33 19.22 -4.57
N SER A 136 -5.56 19.19 -3.25
CA SER A 136 -6.89 19.45 -2.67
C SER A 136 -7.37 20.87 -2.90
N LYS A 137 -6.45 21.84 -2.97
CA LYS A 137 -6.77 23.26 -3.16
C LYS A 137 -7.03 23.60 -4.63
N LYS A 138 -6.16 23.15 -5.53
CA LYS A 138 -6.16 23.58 -6.93
C LYS A 138 -6.74 22.56 -7.91
N ARG A 139 -6.78 21.27 -7.53
CA ARG A 139 -7.24 20.17 -8.39
C ARG A 139 -6.47 20.04 -9.73
N GLU A 140 -5.24 20.55 -9.78
CA GLU A 140 -4.34 20.44 -10.94
C GLU A 140 -3.13 19.55 -10.64
N VAL A 141 -2.90 18.51 -11.46
CA VAL A 141 -1.82 17.53 -11.24
C VAL A 141 -0.43 18.13 -11.49
N THR A 142 -0.33 19.14 -12.36
CA THR A 142 0.91 19.85 -12.68
C THR A 142 1.55 20.52 -11.45
N ASP A 143 0.76 20.90 -10.44
CA ASP A 143 1.26 21.53 -9.21
C ASP A 143 2.08 20.60 -8.30
N ILE A 144 1.99 19.28 -8.52
CA ILE A 144 2.71 18.28 -7.73
C ILE A 144 3.73 17.49 -8.54
N LEU A 145 3.60 17.39 -9.88
CA LEU A 145 4.51 16.60 -10.71
C LEU A 145 5.64 17.41 -11.37
N CYS A 146 5.41 18.69 -11.68
CA CYS A 146 6.35 19.48 -12.50
C CYS A 146 7.41 20.26 -11.69
N ARG A 147 7.67 19.88 -10.43
CA ARG A 147 8.62 20.60 -9.55
C ARG A 147 9.63 19.64 -8.94
N GLN A 148 10.91 20.02 -8.97
CA GLN A 148 11.98 19.31 -8.27
C GLN A 148 11.79 19.45 -6.75
N PHE A 149 11.92 18.34 -6.04
CA PHE A 149 11.86 18.23 -4.57
C PHE A 149 13.26 18.25 -3.97
#